data_AF-A0A847X446-F1
#
_entry.id   AF-A0A847X446-F1
#
_cell.length_a   1.000
_cell.length_b   1.000
_cell.length_c   1.000
_cell.angle_alpha   90.00
_cell.angle_beta   90.00
_cell.angle_gamma   90.00
#
_symmetry.space_group_name_H-M   'P 1'
#
loop_
_entity.id
_entity.type
_entity.pdbx_description
1 polymer ?
#
loop_
_entity_poly.entity_id
_entity_poly.type
_entity_poly.pdbx_seq_one_letter_code
_entity_poly.pdbx_strand_id
1 'polypeptide(L)'
;MDKCLSKIYSEDFKKDIVLNLEEQRETISRFLGYKNREIPVIIEKKIQEEINTVYSLIDIDFDYIIEDRRAFLIYTVGDKIQDKINQYTKESEAIRGLILDKIAIVILDEINSQLIKVIERQTGLFAVKENYPGSSSYPLSKQKEIYEKMKNIKSIA
;
A
#
# COMPACT_ATOMS: atom_id res chain seq x y z
N MET A 1 15.99 20.11 6.75
CA MET A 1 15.67 18.73 7.15
C MET A 1 15.48 17.93 5.88
N ASP A 2 16.25 16.85 5.74
CA ASP A 2 16.93 16.47 4.50
C ASP A 2 16.11 15.75 3.43
N LYS A 3 16.25 16.21 2.19
CA LYS A 3 15.75 15.57 0.96
C LYS A 3 16.46 14.26 0.60
N CYS A 4 17.50 13.89 1.35
CA CYS A 4 18.40 12.79 1.01
C CYS A 4 17.86 11.40 1.42
N LEU A 5 16.76 11.33 2.19
CA LEU A 5 16.20 10.08 2.69
C LEU A 5 15.14 9.46 1.75
N SER A 6 14.70 10.10 0.66
CA SER A 6 13.58 9.58 -0.14
C SER A 6 13.96 8.48 -1.16
N LYS A 7 15.16 8.55 -1.76
CA LYS A 7 15.57 7.62 -2.84
C LYS A 7 16.31 6.37 -2.38
N ILE A 8 17.09 6.43 -1.29
CA ILE A 8 17.84 5.28 -0.77
C ILE A 8 16.92 4.35 0.03
N TYR A 9 15.84 4.89 0.60
CA TYR A 9 14.84 4.05 1.26
C TYR A 9 14.00 3.27 0.24
N SER A 10 13.78 3.74 -0.99
CA SER A 10 12.73 3.15 -1.85
C SER A 10 12.97 1.70 -2.27
N GLU A 11 14.19 1.30 -2.64
CA GLU A 11 14.44 -0.07 -3.14
C GLU A 11 14.51 -1.11 -2.02
N ASP A 12 15.16 -0.82 -0.90
CA ASP A 12 15.20 -1.76 0.22
C ASP A 12 13.84 -1.82 0.93
N PHE A 13 13.13 -0.69 1.07
CA PHE A 13 11.74 -0.65 1.54
C PHE A 13 10.81 -1.47 0.65
N LYS A 14 10.96 -1.35 -0.67
CA LYS A 14 10.20 -2.13 -1.65
C LYS A 14 10.50 -3.63 -1.55
N LYS A 15 11.76 -4.02 -1.35
CA LYS A 15 12.12 -5.44 -1.13
C LYS A 15 11.51 -5.97 0.16
N ASP A 16 11.63 -5.23 1.26
CA ASP A 16 11.08 -5.63 2.56
C ASP A 16 9.56 -5.84 2.48
N ILE A 17 8.86 -4.93 1.80
CA ILE A 17 7.43 -5.06 1.53
C ILE A 17 7.11 -6.36 0.80
N VAL A 18 7.85 -6.65 -0.29
CA VAL A 18 7.56 -7.83 -1.11
C VAL A 18 7.94 -9.12 -0.39
N LEU A 19 9.01 -9.13 0.42
CA LEU A 19 9.36 -10.27 1.26
C LEU A 19 8.24 -10.59 2.26
N ASN A 20 7.62 -9.56 2.84
CA ASN A 20 6.52 -9.73 3.79
C ASN A 20 5.22 -10.20 3.12
N LEU A 21 5.06 -10.08 1.80
CA LEU A 21 3.83 -10.52 1.11
C LEU A 21 3.59 -12.03 1.19
N GLU A 22 4.65 -12.82 1.15
CA GLU A 22 4.54 -14.28 1.26
C GLU A 22 3.94 -14.68 2.61
N GLU A 23 4.34 -13.99 3.69
CA GLU A 23 3.80 -14.20 5.02
C GLU A 23 2.33 -13.76 5.14
N GLN A 24 1.87 -12.88 4.24
CA GLN A 24 0.50 -12.35 4.19
C GLN A 24 -0.41 -13.06 3.18
N ARG A 25 0.01 -14.19 2.61
CA ARG A 25 -0.78 -14.99 1.68
C ARG A 25 -2.15 -15.41 2.24
N GLU A 26 -2.23 -15.67 3.54
CA GLU A 26 -3.49 -15.98 4.21
C GLU A 26 -4.47 -14.78 4.14
N THR A 27 -3.96 -13.56 4.32
CA THR A 27 -4.75 -12.32 4.21
C THR A 27 -5.30 -12.14 2.79
N ILE A 28 -4.46 -12.33 1.76
CA ILE A 28 -4.89 -12.28 0.35
C ILE A 28 -6.02 -13.29 0.11
N SER A 29 -5.87 -14.50 0.62
CA SER A 29 -6.85 -15.58 0.47
C SER A 29 -8.18 -15.25 1.15
N ARG A 30 -8.13 -14.64 2.34
CA ARG A 30 -9.32 -14.15 3.06
C ARG A 30 -10.03 -13.05 2.27
N PHE A 31 -9.31 -12.11 1.66
CA PHE A 31 -9.90 -11.07 0.81
C PHE A 31 -10.59 -11.62 -0.44
N LEU A 32 -10.12 -12.75 -0.97
CA LEU A 32 -10.76 -13.48 -2.06
C LEU A 32 -11.95 -14.36 -1.61
N GLY A 33 -12.32 -14.28 -0.33
CA GLY A 33 -13.46 -14.98 0.25
C GLY A 33 -13.17 -16.43 0.68
N TYR A 34 -11.89 -16.84 0.77
CA TYR A 34 -11.49 -18.18 1.20
C TYR A 34 -11.25 -18.30 2.71
N LYS A 35 -11.90 -17.49 3.54
CA LYS A 35 -11.69 -17.49 5.00
C LYS A 35 -11.96 -18.85 5.67
N ASN A 36 -13.03 -19.53 5.25
CA ASN A 36 -13.50 -20.80 5.84
C ASN A 36 -13.65 -21.91 4.81
N ARG A 37 -12.95 -21.83 3.67
CA ARG A 37 -13.04 -22.79 2.57
C ARG A 37 -11.69 -22.99 1.92
N GLU A 38 -11.46 -24.17 1.39
CA GLU A 38 -10.24 -24.50 0.65
C GLU A 38 -10.12 -23.64 -0.62
N ILE A 39 -8.90 -23.23 -0.93
CA ILE A 39 -8.59 -22.46 -2.14
C ILE A 39 -8.41 -23.46 -3.28
N PRO A 40 -9.11 -23.31 -4.42
CA PRO A 40 -8.85 -24.16 -5.56
C PRO A 40 -7.40 -24.04 -6.03
N VAL A 41 -6.75 -25.17 -6.32
CA VAL A 41 -5.33 -25.24 -6.71
C VAL A 41 -4.97 -24.25 -7.83
N ILE A 42 -5.86 -24.05 -8.79
CA ILE A 42 -5.64 -23.10 -9.89
C ILE A 42 -5.59 -21.64 -9.42
N ILE A 43 -6.37 -21.27 -8.40
CA ILE A 43 -6.37 -19.93 -7.81
C ILE A 43 -5.13 -19.74 -6.98
N GLU A 44 -4.76 -20.75 -6.20
CA GLU A 44 -3.54 -20.75 -5.40
C GLU A 44 -2.29 -20.56 -6.27
N LYS A 45 -2.22 -21.27 -7.41
CA LYS A 45 -1.16 -21.07 -8.40
C LYS A 45 -1.13 -19.64 -8.93
N LYS A 46 -2.29 -19.07 -9.28
CA LYS A 46 -2.38 -17.69 -9.76
C LYS A 46 -1.93 -16.67 -8.70
N ILE A 47 -2.28 -16.87 -7.42
CA ILE A 47 -1.81 -16.04 -6.32
C ILE A 47 -0.27 -16.03 -6.28
N GLN A 48 0.35 -17.20 -6.31
CA GLN A 48 1.81 -17.31 -6.30
C GLN A 48 2.46 -16.61 -7.50
N GLU A 49 1.90 -16.77 -8.70
CA GLU A 49 2.42 -16.12 -9.91
C GLU A 49 2.32 -14.59 -9.83
N GLU A 50 1.23 -14.04 -9.30
CA GLU A 50 1.12 -12.58 -9.12
C GLU A 50 2.08 -12.08 -8.03
N ILE A 51 2.26 -12.80 -6.91
CA ILE A 51 3.25 -12.44 -5.88
C ILE A 51 4.67 -12.39 -6.48
N ASN A 52 5.03 -13.38 -7.30
CA ASN A 52 6.36 -13.44 -7.94
C ASN A 52 6.61 -12.29 -8.93
N THR A 53 5.57 -11.64 -9.45
CA THR A 53 5.69 -10.59 -10.48
C THR A 53 5.45 -9.18 -9.96
N VAL A 54 4.79 -9.03 -8.80
CA VAL A 54 4.35 -7.74 -8.27
C VAL A 54 5.49 -6.76 -8.01
N TYR A 55 6.69 -7.25 -7.68
CA TYR A 55 7.88 -6.39 -7.50
C TYR A 55 8.13 -5.51 -8.72
N SER A 56 7.92 -6.03 -9.94
CA SER A 56 8.13 -5.28 -11.18
C SER A 56 7.02 -4.25 -11.46
N LEU A 57 5.86 -4.42 -10.82
CA LEU A 57 4.66 -3.62 -11.03
C LEU A 57 4.52 -2.49 -10.02
N ILE A 58 5.15 -2.56 -8.85
CA ILE A 58 5.05 -1.50 -7.85
C ILE A 58 6.06 -0.37 -8.10
N ASP A 59 5.56 0.84 -7.97
CA ASP A 59 6.32 2.09 -7.94
C ASP A 59 5.85 2.89 -6.73
N ILE A 60 6.47 2.59 -5.59
CA ILE A 60 6.02 3.09 -4.30
C ILE A 60 6.45 4.54 -4.14
N ASP A 61 5.47 5.40 -3.87
CA ASP A 61 5.69 6.80 -3.52
C ASP A 61 4.89 7.13 -2.27
N PHE A 62 5.46 7.96 -1.40
CA PHE A 62 4.82 8.37 -0.16
C PHE A 62 5.34 9.73 0.33
N ASP A 63 4.49 10.42 1.09
CA ASP A 63 4.84 11.63 1.81
C ASP A 63 4.08 11.69 3.14
N TYR A 64 4.67 12.37 4.12
CA TYR A 64 4.04 12.59 5.42
C TYR A 64 4.44 13.92 6.05
N ILE A 65 3.53 14.47 6.84
CA ILE A 65 3.78 15.64 7.70
C ILE A 65 3.33 15.35 9.12
N ILE A 66 4.03 15.95 10.07
CA ILE A 66 3.72 15.83 11.49
C ILE A 66 3.36 17.23 12.01
N GLU A 67 2.13 17.41 12.48
CA GLU A 67 1.62 18.67 13.03
C GLU A 67 0.80 18.37 14.30
N ASP A 68 1.03 19.10 15.39
CA ASP A 68 0.23 19.01 16.63
C ASP A 68 -0.02 17.57 17.11
N ARG A 69 1.02 16.73 17.11
CA ARG A 69 0.98 15.30 17.47
C ARG A 69 0.06 14.45 16.57
N ARG A 70 -0.19 14.90 15.34
CA ARG A 70 -0.89 14.15 14.29
C ARG A 70 0.07 13.95 13.13
N ALA A 71 0.07 12.76 12.56
CA ALA A 71 0.72 12.49 11.29
C ALA A 71 -0.34 12.44 10.18
N PHE A 72 -0.09 13.13 9.09
CA PHE A 72 -0.84 13.00 7.86
C PHE A 72 0.03 12.22 6.88
N LEU A 73 -0.54 11.26 6.16
CA LEU A 73 0.18 10.38 5.25
C LEU A 73 -0.53 10.36 3.90
N ILE A 74 0.24 10.33 2.81
CA ILE A 74 -0.21 9.96 1.46
C ILE A 74 0.79 8.93 0.95
N TYR A 75 0.29 7.84 0.38
CA TYR A 75 1.14 6.79 -0.18
C TYR A 75 0.41 6.05 -1.30
N THR A 76 1.17 5.45 -2.21
CA THR A 76 0.67 4.72 -3.37
C THR A 76 1.59 3.55 -3.71
N VAL A 77 1.04 2.57 -4.43
CA VAL A 77 1.80 1.47 -5.06
C VAL A 77 2.14 1.74 -6.53
N GLY A 78 1.71 2.90 -7.06
CA GLY A 78 1.91 3.31 -8.45
C GLY A 78 0.84 2.77 -9.42
N ASP A 79 0.82 3.33 -10.64
CA ASP A 79 -0.26 3.11 -11.61
C ASP A 79 -0.13 1.79 -12.39
N LYS A 80 1.09 1.22 -12.47
CA LYS A 80 1.38 -0.01 -13.23
C LYS A 80 0.56 -1.22 -12.78
N ILE A 81 0.22 -1.30 -11.49
CA ILE A 81 -0.70 -2.33 -10.98
C ILE A 81 -2.08 -2.18 -11.61
N GLN A 82 -2.62 -0.95 -11.65
CA GLN A 82 -3.93 -0.68 -12.24
C GLN A 82 -3.96 -1.00 -13.74
N ASP A 83 -2.88 -0.65 -14.45
CA ASP A 83 -2.72 -0.99 -15.86
C ASP A 83 -2.74 -2.51 -16.08
N LYS A 84 -2.06 -3.28 -15.22
CA LYS A 84 -2.03 -4.73 -15.29
C LYS A 84 -3.39 -5.36 -14.97
N ILE A 85 -4.10 -4.84 -13.96
CA ILE A 85 -5.47 -5.26 -13.64
C ILE A 85 -6.38 -5.04 -14.86
N ASN A 86 -6.30 -3.87 -15.49
CA ASN A 86 -7.08 -3.53 -16.67
C ASN A 86 -6.74 -4.44 -17.86
N GLN A 87 -5.47 -4.84 -18.02
CA GLN A 87 -5.06 -5.81 -19.02
C GLN A 87 -5.73 -7.17 -18.77
N TYR A 88 -5.68 -7.70 -17.53
CA TYR A 88 -6.31 -8.97 -17.20
C TYR A 88 -7.82 -8.99 -17.45
N THR A 89 -8.52 -7.87 -17.21
CA THR A 89 -9.95 -7.75 -17.54
C THR A 89 -10.21 -7.90 -19.04
N LYS A 90 -9.33 -7.34 -19.89
CA LYS A 90 -9.45 -7.44 -21.36
C LYS A 90 -9.12 -8.84 -21.89
N GLU A 91 -8.24 -9.56 -21.20
CA GLU A 91 -7.76 -10.90 -21.59
C GLU A 91 -8.63 -12.05 -21.03
N SER A 92 -9.82 -11.75 -20.48
CA SER A 92 -10.69 -12.73 -19.81
C SER A 92 -10.04 -13.41 -18.58
N GLU A 93 -9.02 -12.78 -17.99
CA GLU A 93 -8.29 -13.22 -16.80
C GLU A 93 -8.70 -12.41 -15.56
N ALA A 94 -9.99 -12.03 -15.46
CA ALA A 94 -10.50 -11.15 -14.39
C ALA A 94 -10.14 -11.61 -12.97
N ILE A 95 -9.99 -12.92 -12.75
CA ILE A 95 -9.56 -13.47 -11.46
C ILE A 95 -8.12 -13.06 -11.09
N ARG A 96 -7.21 -12.95 -12.06
CA ARG A 96 -5.86 -12.41 -11.82
C ARG A 96 -5.92 -10.92 -11.48
N GLY A 97 -6.78 -10.17 -12.16
CA GLY A 97 -7.05 -8.78 -11.82
C GLY A 97 -7.52 -8.62 -10.37
N LEU A 98 -8.43 -9.48 -9.91
CA LEU A 98 -8.88 -9.50 -8.51
C LEU A 98 -7.78 -9.91 -7.53
N ILE A 99 -6.97 -10.91 -7.87
CA ILE A 99 -5.82 -11.33 -7.05
C ILE A 99 -4.85 -10.16 -6.89
N LEU A 100 -4.47 -9.52 -7.99
CA LEU A 100 -3.52 -8.41 -8.00
C LEU A 100 -4.07 -7.18 -7.24
N ASP A 101 -5.37 -6.91 -7.34
CA ASP A 101 -6.05 -5.90 -6.50
C ASP A 101 -5.90 -6.19 -5.00
N LYS A 102 -6.07 -7.45 -4.57
CA LYS A 102 -5.90 -7.81 -3.15
C LYS A 102 -4.46 -7.78 -2.69
N ILE A 103 -3.52 -8.16 -3.55
CA ILE A 103 -2.10 -7.98 -3.29
C ILE A 103 -1.78 -6.49 -3.10
N ALA A 104 -2.29 -5.61 -3.97
CA ALA A 104 -2.07 -4.17 -3.87
C ALA A 104 -2.57 -3.59 -2.53
N ILE A 105 -3.74 -4.02 -2.05
CA ILE A 105 -4.27 -3.62 -0.73
C ILE A 105 -3.32 -4.06 0.39
N VAL A 106 -2.84 -5.30 0.37
CA VAL A 106 -1.89 -5.82 1.36
C VAL A 106 -0.58 -5.03 1.35
N ILE A 107 -0.08 -4.67 0.17
CA ILE A 107 1.10 -3.81 0.04
C ILE A 107 0.85 -2.43 0.66
N LEU A 108 -0.31 -1.82 0.43
CA LEU A 108 -0.67 -0.52 1.02
C LEU A 108 -0.70 -0.59 2.56
N ASP A 109 -1.20 -1.67 3.14
CA ASP A 109 -1.20 -1.90 4.60
C ASP A 109 0.23 -2.03 5.16
N GLU A 110 1.12 -2.69 4.42
CA GLU A 110 2.53 -2.82 4.80
C GLU A 110 3.27 -1.47 4.70
N ILE A 111 3.05 -0.70 3.63
CA ILE A 111 3.59 0.67 3.51
C ILE A 111 3.18 1.51 4.72
N ASN A 112 1.89 1.53 5.07
CA ASN A 112 1.39 2.26 6.23
C ASN A 112 2.07 1.80 7.53
N SER A 113 2.16 0.49 7.75
CA SER A 113 2.79 -0.09 8.94
C SER A 113 4.26 0.31 9.09
N GLN A 114 5.01 0.36 7.98
CA GLN A 114 6.40 0.80 8.01
C GLN A 114 6.54 2.32 8.20
N LEU A 115 5.66 3.13 7.59
CA LEU A 115 5.65 4.59 7.78
C LEU A 115 5.34 4.96 9.23
N ILE A 116 4.40 4.28 9.87
CA ILE A 116 4.11 4.46 11.30
C ILE A 116 5.39 4.21 12.11
N LYS A 117 6.08 3.08 11.92
CA LYS A 117 7.34 2.78 12.62
C LYS A 117 8.41 3.86 12.42
N VAL A 118 8.51 4.43 11.21
CA VAL A 118 9.43 5.54 10.94
C VAL A 118 9.06 6.78 11.74
N ILE A 119 7.79 7.18 11.74
CA ILE A 119 7.28 8.35 12.46
C ILE A 119 7.44 8.17 13.98
N GLU A 120 7.16 6.98 14.50
CA GLU A 120 7.31 6.68 15.94
C GLU A 120 8.77 6.80 16.39
N ARG A 121 9.71 6.28 15.59
CA ARG A 121 11.15 6.43 15.85
C ARG A 121 11.62 7.89 15.79
N GLN A 122 11.08 8.67 14.86
CA GLN A 122 11.45 10.09 14.70
C GLN A 122 10.90 10.97 15.83
N THR A 123 9.68 10.70 16.30
CA THR A 123 8.98 11.56 17.26
C THR A 123 9.08 11.09 18.70
N GLY A 124 9.36 9.80 18.93
CA GLY A 124 9.24 9.15 20.24
C GLY A 124 7.78 9.00 20.72
N LEU A 125 6.80 9.25 19.86
CA LEU A 125 5.38 9.08 20.13
C LEU A 125 4.86 7.80 19.47
N PHE A 126 3.80 7.22 20.01
CA PHE A 126 3.16 6.02 19.46
C PHE A 126 1.82 6.35 18.80
N ALA A 127 1.52 5.69 17.68
CA ALA A 127 0.24 5.84 17.01
C ALA A 127 -0.88 5.19 17.85
N VAL A 128 -1.80 6.00 18.37
CA VAL A 128 -2.96 5.53 19.15
C VAL A 128 -4.21 5.32 18.31
N LYS A 129 -4.30 5.95 17.14
CA LYS A 129 -5.47 5.85 16.25
C LYS A 129 -5.12 6.22 14.82
N GLU A 130 -5.56 5.38 13.88
CA GLU A 130 -5.55 5.66 12.45
C GLU A 130 -6.93 6.11 11.99
N ASN A 131 -7.01 7.14 11.15
CA ASN A 131 -8.27 7.62 10.58
C ASN A 131 -8.14 7.73 9.07
N TYR A 132 -8.98 6.98 8.35
CA TYR A 132 -9.02 6.98 6.89
C TYR A 132 -10.19 7.84 6.39
N PRO A 133 -9.99 8.77 5.44
CA PRO A 133 -11.07 9.51 4.80
C PRO A 133 -12.15 8.56 4.25
N GLY A 134 -13.41 8.84 4.57
CA GLY A 134 -14.55 7.99 4.20
C GLY A 134 -14.98 7.01 5.30
N SER A 135 -14.26 6.94 6.42
CA SER A 135 -14.72 6.19 7.61
C SER A 135 -15.82 6.93 8.37
N SER A 136 -16.56 6.21 9.23
CA SER A 136 -17.74 6.73 9.95
C SER A 136 -17.51 8.01 10.74
N SER A 137 -16.29 8.22 11.25
CA SER A 137 -15.91 9.38 12.05
C SER A 137 -14.99 10.36 11.31
N TYR A 138 -14.69 10.12 10.03
CA TYR A 138 -13.73 10.91 9.27
C TYR A 138 -14.21 11.06 7.80
N PRO A 139 -14.85 12.19 7.46
CA PRO A 139 -15.55 12.33 6.19
C PRO A 139 -14.60 12.37 4.99
N LEU A 140 -15.09 11.96 3.82
CA LEU A 140 -14.31 11.92 2.59
C LEU A 140 -13.74 13.29 2.19
N SER A 141 -14.42 14.38 2.55
CA SER A 141 -13.94 15.76 2.31
C SER A 141 -12.56 16.05 2.92
N LYS A 142 -12.15 15.30 3.96
CA LYS A 142 -10.83 15.40 4.56
C LYS A 142 -9.69 14.98 3.62
N GLN A 143 -9.97 14.15 2.60
CA GLN A 143 -8.96 13.79 1.60
C GLN A 143 -8.40 15.02 0.88
N LYS A 144 -9.26 15.99 0.52
CA LYS A 144 -8.84 17.24 -0.10
C LYS A 144 -7.96 18.07 0.84
N GLU A 145 -8.33 18.18 2.11
CA GLU A 145 -7.57 18.90 3.13
C GLU A 145 -6.17 18.31 3.32
N ILE A 146 -6.06 16.97 3.40
CA ILE A 146 -4.78 16.27 3.50
C ILE A 146 -3.93 16.57 2.25
N TYR A 147 -4.51 16.43 1.06
CA TYR A 147 -3.80 16.68 -0.19
C TYR A 147 -3.32 18.14 -0.34
N GLU A 148 -4.14 19.12 0.05
CA GLU A 148 -3.75 20.54 0.04
C GLU A 148 -2.64 20.84 1.04
N LYS A 149 -2.66 20.21 2.22
CA LYS A 149 -1.55 20.29 3.19
C LYS A 149 -0.25 19.74 2.61
N MET A 150 -0.30 18.57 1.96
CA MET A 150 0.87 17.94 1.34
C MET A 150 1.42 18.74 0.14
N LYS A 151 0.55 19.37 -0.67
CA LYS A 151 0.96 20.18 -1.83
C LYS A 151 1.90 21.35 -1.49
N ASN A 152 1.89 21.83 -0.25
CA ASN A 152 2.78 22.90 0.20
C ASN A 152 4.20 22.41 0.52
N ILE A 153 4.41 21.10 0.53
CA ILE A 153 5.74 20.48 0.55
C ILE A 153 6.26 20.58 -0.88
N LYS A 154 6.88 21.71 -1.21
CA LYS A 154 7.56 21.87 -2.50
C LYS A 154 8.62 20.77 -2.61
N SER A 155 8.33 19.75 -3.41
CA SER A 155 9.35 18.94 -4.05
C SER A 155 10.21 19.89 -4.90
N ILE A 156 11.29 20.42 -4.30
CA ILE A 156 12.39 20.97 -5.10
C ILE A 156 12.88 19.82 -5.99
N ALA A 157 12.57 19.92 -7.28
CA ALA A 157 13.13 19.06 -8.32
C ALA A 157 14.66 19.08 -8.28
#